data_AF-A0A1Q7GTN2-F1
#
_entry.id   AF-A0A1Q7GTN2-F1
#
_cell.length_a   1.000
_cell.length_b   1.000
_cell.length_c   1.000
_cell.angle_alpha   90.00
_cell.angle_beta   90.00
_cell.angle_gamma   90.00
#
_symmetry.space_group_name_H-M   'P 1'
#
loop_
_entity.id
_entity.type
_entity.pdbx_description
1 polymer ?
#
loop_
_entity_poly.entity_id
_entity_poly.type
_entity_poly.pdbx_seq_one_letter_code
_entity_poly.pdbx_strand_id
1 'polypeptide(L)'
;MLFGDANPSGKLPVTLPHSLGQIPLYYNHRNTGRPYEANNKFTSKYLDVPVTPRYPFGFGLSYTTFAYSNLKLSTARARASDTVTATVTVANTGSREGTEVVQLYVRDEVASVGRPVRELKGFQRVTLKPAESRAVDIRVAVRDLAFYGLDMKRVVEPGMFRVYVGPSSAEGQEARFEVIQ
;
A
#
# COMPACT_ATOMS: atom_id res chain seq x y z
N MET A 1 1.99 6.85 -26.77
CA MET A 1 1.58 7.52 -25.51
C MET A 1 0.87 8.83 -25.81
N LEU A 2 1.57 9.90 -26.24
CA LEU A 2 0.96 11.21 -26.51
C LEU A 2 -0.20 11.16 -27.53
N PHE A 3 -0.11 10.28 -28.53
CA PHE A 3 -1.16 10.09 -29.54
C PHE A 3 -2.27 9.10 -29.12
N GLY A 4 -2.18 8.51 -27.93
CA GLY A 4 -3.16 7.55 -27.44
C GLY A 4 -2.95 6.10 -27.88
N ASP A 5 -1.96 5.81 -28.72
CA ASP A 5 -1.64 4.44 -29.20
C ASP A 5 -1.28 3.46 -28.07
N ALA A 6 -0.83 3.99 -26.93
CA ALA A 6 -0.52 3.24 -25.73
C ALA A 6 -1.00 4.00 -24.50
N ASN A 7 -1.69 3.31 -23.60
CA ASN A 7 -2.17 3.86 -22.34
C ASN A 7 -1.06 3.84 -21.27
N PRO A 8 -0.76 4.97 -20.59
CA PRO A 8 0.21 5.00 -19.50
C PRO A 8 -0.16 4.01 -18.39
N SER A 9 0.83 3.22 -17.96
CA SER A 9 0.71 2.26 -16.86
C SER A 9 1.89 2.29 -15.89
N GLY A 10 2.72 3.33 -15.99
CA GLY A 10 3.84 3.55 -15.08
C GLY A 10 3.35 4.02 -13.72
N LYS A 11 3.97 3.52 -12.65
CA LYS A 11 3.76 3.96 -11.27
C LYS A 11 5.10 4.39 -10.66
N LEU A 12 5.10 5.44 -9.85
CA LEU A 12 6.32 6.01 -9.29
C LEU A 12 6.97 5.04 -8.28
N PRO A 13 8.26 4.69 -8.44
CA PRO A 13 9.00 3.89 -7.46
C PRO A 13 9.58 4.73 -6.31
N VAL A 14 9.36 6.05 -6.33
CA VAL A 14 9.84 7.01 -5.33
C VAL A 14 8.75 8.03 -5.02
N THR A 15 8.71 8.51 -3.78
CA THR A 15 7.83 9.60 -3.39
C THR A 15 8.36 10.93 -3.93
N LEU A 16 7.50 11.75 -4.53
CA LEU A 16 7.87 13.10 -4.98
C LEU A 16 7.36 14.15 -3.98
N PRO A 17 8.26 14.92 -3.33
CA PRO A 17 7.87 15.98 -2.41
C PRO A 17 7.33 17.21 -3.15
N HIS A 18 6.66 18.10 -2.43
CA HIS A 18 6.30 19.42 -2.90
C HIS A 18 7.51 20.35 -3.00
N SER A 19 8.48 20.21 -2.09
CA SER A 19 9.68 21.04 -2.04
C SER A 19 10.87 20.28 -1.43
N LEU A 20 12.08 20.83 -1.63
CA LEU A 20 13.30 20.26 -1.06
C LEU A 20 13.28 20.21 0.48
N GLY A 21 12.57 21.14 1.13
CA GLY A 21 12.48 21.21 2.59
C GLY A 21 11.78 20.01 3.25
N GLN A 22 11.08 19.18 2.48
CA GLN A 22 10.44 17.95 2.98
C GLN A 22 11.35 16.73 2.98
N ILE A 23 12.55 16.81 2.39
CA ILE A 23 13.44 15.66 2.26
C ILE A 23 14.09 15.37 3.63
N PRO A 24 14.13 14.09 4.07
CA PRO A 24 13.64 12.90 3.39
C PRO A 24 12.14 12.63 3.56
N LEU A 25 11.45 12.33 2.45
CA LEU A 25 10.04 11.93 2.43
C LEU A 25 9.88 10.57 1.72
N TYR A 26 9.31 9.60 2.41
CA TYR A 26 9.14 8.22 1.92
C TYR A 26 7.90 7.58 2.55
N TYR A 27 7.24 6.67 1.83
CA TYR A 27 5.92 6.16 2.22
C TYR A 27 5.97 5.19 3.43
N ASN A 28 7.04 4.43 3.56
CA ASN A 28 7.27 3.46 4.64
C ASN A 28 7.94 4.11 5.85
N HIS A 29 7.48 5.29 6.23
CA HIS A 29 7.91 6.00 7.42
C HIS A 29 7.27 5.42 8.69
N ARG A 30 7.84 5.72 9.86
CA ARG A 30 7.25 5.39 11.16
C ARG A 30 6.11 6.37 11.49
N ASN A 31 5.16 5.94 12.30
CA ASN A 31 3.99 6.76 12.67
C ASN A 31 4.33 7.97 13.56
N THR A 32 5.49 7.92 14.24
CA THR A 32 5.88 8.83 15.34
C THR A 32 4.96 8.72 16.57
N GLY A 33 5.33 9.35 17.68
CA GLY A 33 4.46 9.44 18.87
C GLY A 33 3.33 10.47 18.74
N ARG A 34 3.37 11.34 17.71
CA ARG A 34 2.38 12.39 17.45
C ARG A 34 2.14 12.52 15.93
N PRO A 35 1.46 11.54 15.31
CA PRO A 35 1.17 11.56 13.88
C PRO A 35 0.38 12.81 13.49
N TYR A 36 0.41 13.17 12.20
CA TYR A 36 -0.35 14.29 11.67
C TYR A 36 -1.85 14.13 11.91
N GLU A 37 -2.46 15.17 12.47
CA GLU A 37 -3.89 15.32 12.61
C GLU A 37 -4.26 16.76 12.23
N ALA A 38 -5.25 16.93 11.35
CA ALA A 38 -5.58 18.22 10.73
C ALA A 38 -5.87 19.31 11.78
N ASN A 39 -6.61 18.97 12.82
CA ASN A 39 -7.07 19.90 13.85
C ASN A 39 -6.16 19.96 15.09
N ASN A 40 -4.93 19.42 15.00
CA ASN A 40 -3.98 19.39 16.10
C ASN A 40 -2.68 20.11 15.72
N LYS A 41 -2.35 21.18 16.46
CA LYS A 41 -1.14 21.97 16.24
C LYS A 41 0.14 21.20 16.59
N PHE A 42 0.11 20.36 17.62
CA PHE A 42 1.30 19.74 18.20
C PHE A 42 1.59 18.35 17.63
N THR A 43 1.60 18.25 16.30
CA THR A 43 1.83 17.01 15.54
C THR A 43 3.13 17.09 14.73
N SER A 44 3.63 15.95 14.26
CA SER A 44 4.79 15.90 13.37
C SER A 44 4.39 16.40 11.96
N LYS A 45 4.54 17.71 11.73
CA LYS A 45 4.22 18.38 10.47
C LYS A 45 5.00 19.67 10.28
N TYR A 46 4.95 20.21 9.06
CA TYR A 46 5.42 21.54 8.71
C TYR A 46 4.31 22.59 8.90
N LEU A 47 4.69 23.87 8.97
CA LEU A 47 3.75 24.99 9.09
C LEU A 47 3.34 25.58 7.72
N ASP A 48 4.25 25.47 6.75
CA ASP A 48 4.26 26.20 5.48
C ASP A 48 4.06 25.30 4.25
N VAL A 49 4.05 23.97 4.44
CA VAL A 49 3.83 22.99 3.39
C VAL A 49 2.95 21.84 3.91
N PRO A 50 2.06 21.25 3.09
CA PRO A 50 1.32 20.05 3.46
C PRO A 50 2.26 18.92 3.90
N VAL A 51 1.83 18.10 4.87
CA VAL A 51 2.62 16.91 5.29
C VAL A 51 2.66 15.82 4.22
N THR A 52 1.68 15.82 3.31
CA THR A 52 1.55 14.82 2.25
C THR A 52 2.57 15.06 1.14
N PRO A 53 2.97 14.00 0.41
CA PRO A 53 3.75 14.19 -0.80
C PRO A 53 2.91 14.81 -1.92
N ARG A 54 3.59 15.41 -2.91
CA ARG A 54 2.93 15.87 -4.12
C ARG A 54 2.45 14.68 -4.94
N TYR A 55 3.27 13.64 -5.04
CA TYR A 55 2.89 12.34 -5.60
C TYR A 55 3.43 11.22 -4.70
N PRO A 56 2.56 10.36 -4.14
CA PRO A 56 2.99 9.28 -3.27
C PRO A 56 3.70 8.16 -4.05
N PHE A 57 4.38 7.29 -3.32
CA PHE A 57 4.90 6.04 -3.88
C PHE A 57 3.78 5.25 -4.55
N GLY A 58 4.09 4.65 -5.70
CA GLY A 58 3.12 3.88 -6.47
C GLY A 58 2.08 4.71 -7.20
N PHE A 59 2.15 6.05 -7.17
CA PHE A 59 1.23 6.90 -7.92
C PHE A 59 1.49 6.83 -9.43
N GLY A 60 0.43 6.83 -10.22
CA GLY A 60 0.49 6.95 -11.66
C GLY A 60 -0.90 6.86 -12.27
N LEU A 61 -1.17 7.79 -13.20
CA LEU A 61 -2.46 7.92 -13.87
C LEU A 61 -2.55 7.00 -15.10
N SER A 62 -3.78 6.78 -15.54
CA SER A 62 -4.11 6.09 -16.78
C SER A 62 -5.08 6.96 -17.60
N TYR A 63 -5.21 6.69 -18.90
CA TYR A 63 -6.28 7.28 -19.72
C TYR A 63 -7.65 6.65 -19.46
N THR A 64 -7.72 5.67 -18.55
CA THR A 64 -8.96 5.10 -18.02
C THR A 64 -8.95 5.17 -16.49
N THR A 65 -10.08 4.83 -15.86
CA THR A 65 -10.20 4.80 -14.40
C THR A 65 -10.42 3.37 -13.91
N PHE A 66 -9.93 3.08 -12.70
CA PHE A 66 -10.09 1.78 -12.07
C PHE A 66 -10.75 1.92 -10.71
N ALA A 67 -11.73 1.06 -10.41
CA ALA A 67 -12.38 0.97 -9.12
C ALA A 67 -11.96 -0.32 -8.39
N TYR A 68 -11.78 -0.21 -7.08
CA TYR A 68 -11.36 -1.31 -6.19
C TYR A 68 -12.48 -1.63 -5.20
N SER A 69 -12.86 -2.90 -5.11
CA SER A 69 -13.93 -3.34 -4.20
C SER A 69 -13.69 -4.76 -3.67
N ASN A 70 -14.48 -5.16 -2.67
CA ASN A 70 -14.55 -6.53 -2.16
C ASN A 70 -13.20 -7.14 -1.73
N LEU A 71 -12.34 -6.36 -1.05
CA LEU A 71 -11.11 -6.90 -0.48
C LEU A 71 -11.43 -7.98 0.55
N LYS A 72 -10.89 -9.17 0.35
CA LYS A 72 -11.04 -10.33 1.24
C LYS A 72 -9.68 -10.97 1.48
N LEU A 73 -9.49 -11.51 2.68
CA LEU A 73 -8.33 -12.31 3.03
C LEU A 73 -8.74 -13.79 3.09
N SER A 74 -7.85 -14.68 2.67
CA SER A 74 -8.09 -16.14 2.71
C SER A 74 -8.27 -16.69 4.13
N THR A 75 -7.78 -15.97 5.14
CA THR A 75 -7.94 -16.32 6.55
C THR A 75 -7.90 -15.06 7.41
N ALA A 76 -8.58 -15.10 8.56
CA ALA A 76 -8.49 -14.08 9.61
C ALA A 76 -7.34 -14.35 10.59
N ARG A 77 -6.83 -15.58 10.65
CA ARG A 77 -5.73 -16.01 11.52
C ARG A 77 -4.71 -16.86 10.75
N ALA A 78 -3.43 -16.59 10.92
CA ALA A 78 -2.36 -17.28 10.21
C ALA A 78 -1.17 -17.57 11.12
N ARG A 79 -0.48 -18.69 10.92
CA ARG A 79 0.81 -18.98 11.54
C ARG A 79 1.96 -18.43 10.71
N ALA A 80 3.15 -18.37 11.29
CA ALA A 80 4.36 -17.90 10.60
C ALA A 80 4.71 -18.71 9.33
N SER A 81 4.31 -19.98 9.27
CA SER A 81 4.48 -20.87 8.12
C SER A 81 3.51 -20.62 6.97
N ASP A 82 2.42 -19.89 7.23
CA ASP A 82 1.28 -19.84 6.32
C ASP A 82 1.47 -18.77 5.24
N THR A 83 0.57 -18.82 4.25
CA THR A 83 0.44 -17.78 3.22
C THR A 83 -0.97 -17.22 3.27
N VAL A 84 -1.05 -15.90 3.43
CA VAL A 84 -2.31 -15.16 3.36
C VAL A 84 -2.48 -14.67 1.92
N THR A 85 -3.63 -14.94 1.31
CA THR A 85 -3.99 -14.40 -0.01
C THR A 85 -4.96 -13.25 0.19
N ALA A 86 -4.63 -12.08 -0.33
CA ALA A 86 -5.54 -10.96 -0.44
C ALA A 86 -6.14 -10.94 -1.84
N THR A 87 -7.47 -11.05 -1.91
CA THR A 87 -8.24 -11.00 -3.15
C THR A 87 -9.02 -9.69 -3.20
N VAL A 88 -8.83 -8.91 -4.26
CA VAL A 88 -9.58 -7.66 -4.49
C VAL A 88 -10.19 -7.67 -5.89
N THR A 89 -11.40 -7.13 -6.04
CA THR A 89 -11.99 -6.91 -7.35
C THR A 89 -11.51 -5.57 -7.91
N VAL A 90 -10.95 -5.60 -9.12
CA VAL A 90 -10.55 -4.40 -9.87
C VAL A 90 -11.40 -4.31 -11.12
N ALA A 91 -12.09 -3.19 -11.29
CA ALA A 91 -12.95 -2.92 -12.44
C ALA A 91 -12.41 -1.73 -13.23
N ASN A 92 -12.36 -1.85 -14.56
CA ASN A 92 -12.10 -0.70 -15.43
C ASN A 92 -13.42 0.04 -15.66
N THR A 93 -13.53 1.23 -15.07
CA THR A 93 -14.73 2.06 -15.09
C THR A 93 -14.70 3.17 -16.13
N GLY A 94 -13.60 3.29 -16.88
CA GLY A 94 -13.49 4.27 -17.96
C GLY A 94 -13.77 3.67 -19.33
N SER A 95 -13.44 4.44 -20.38
CA SER A 95 -13.80 4.15 -21.77
C SER A 95 -12.67 3.55 -22.60
N ARG A 96 -11.48 3.32 -22.01
CA ARG A 96 -10.31 2.78 -22.72
C ARG A 96 -9.78 1.53 -22.04
N GLU A 97 -9.21 0.63 -22.82
CA GLU A 97 -8.38 -0.45 -22.27
C GLU A 97 -7.17 0.17 -21.55
N GLY A 98 -6.82 -0.41 -20.41
CA GLY A 98 -5.70 0.07 -19.61
C GLY A 98 -5.09 -1.03 -18.75
N THR A 99 -3.84 -0.81 -18.36
CA THR A 99 -3.14 -1.69 -17.41
C THR A 99 -2.96 -0.99 -16.08
N GLU A 100 -3.48 -1.60 -15.02
CA GLU A 100 -3.35 -1.14 -13.65
C GLU A 100 -2.31 -1.98 -12.89
N VAL A 101 -1.63 -1.35 -11.93
CA VAL A 101 -0.71 -2.03 -11.00
C VAL A 101 -1.35 -2.03 -9.62
N VAL A 102 -1.98 -3.15 -9.29
CA VAL A 102 -2.58 -3.42 -7.97
C VAL A 102 -1.45 -3.62 -6.97
N GLN A 103 -1.39 -2.80 -5.93
CA GLN A 103 -0.31 -2.83 -4.94
C GLN A 103 -0.84 -3.27 -3.59
N LEU A 104 -0.11 -4.16 -2.93
CA LEU A 104 -0.41 -4.66 -1.60
C LEU A 104 0.63 -4.17 -0.60
N TYR A 105 0.15 -3.51 0.44
CA TYR A 105 0.94 -3.05 1.57
C TYR A 105 0.51 -3.73 2.85
N VAL A 106 1.45 -3.90 3.77
CA VAL A 106 1.19 -4.43 5.12
C VAL A 106 1.68 -3.45 6.17
N ARG A 107 0.93 -3.34 7.26
CA ARG A 107 1.34 -2.71 8.51
C ARG A 107 1.26 -3.73 9.62
N ASP A 108 2.37 -3.90 10.32
CA ASP A 108 2.40 -4.53 11.62
C ASP A 108 1.98 -3.47 12.66
N GLU A 109 0.82 -3.64 13.29
CA GLU A 109 0.20 -2.58 14.09
C GLU A 109 0.90 -2.36 15.43
N VAL A 110 1.43 -3.44 16.03
CA VAL A 110 2.10 -3.44 17.34
C VAL A 110 3.24 -4.44 17.30
N ALA A 111 4.45 -3.95 17.54
CA ALA A 111 5.65 -4.78 17.60
C ALA A 111 6.64 -4.23 18.63
N SER A 112 7.66 -5.02 18.95
CA SER A 112 8.76 -4.62 19.86
C SER A 112 9.57 -3.41 19.39
N VAL A 113 9.53 -3.09 18.09
CA VAL A 113 10.17 -1.91 17.50
C VAL A 113 9.18 -1.13 16.64
N GLY A 114 9.34 0.19 16.56
CA GLY A 114 8.49 1.04 15.73
C GLY A 114 8.49 0.60 14.26
N ARG A 115 7.35 0.06 13.80
CA ARG A 115 7.14 -0.44 12.44
C ARG A 115 6.68 0.68 11.49
N PRO A 116 6.98 0.56 10.18
CA PRO A 116 6.45 1.48 9.18
C PRO A 116 4.92 1.48 9.12
N VAL A 117 4.32 2.60 8.72
CA VAL A 117 2.86 2.71 8.55
C VAL A 117 2.33 1.85 7.40
N ARG A 118 3.17 1.56 6.39
CA ARG A 118 2.91 0.68 5.24
C ARG A 118 4.24 0.16 4.69
N GLU A 119 4.32 -1.12 4.36
CA GLU A 119 5.44 -1.75 3.64
C GLU A 119 4.90 -2.50 2.42
N LEU A 120 5.51 -2.33 1.24
CA LEU A 120 5.06 -3.03 0.04
C LEU A 120 5.45 -4.51 0.15
N LYS A 121 4.49 -5.43 -0.01
CA LYS A 121 4.72 -6.88 0.06
C LYS A 121 4.38 -7.63 -1.21
N GLY A 122 3.67 -6.99 -2.14
CA GLY A 122 3.40 -7.57 -3.45
C GLY A 122 2.70 -6.58 -4.36
N PHE A 123 2.72 -6.87 -5.66
CA PHE A 123 1.94 -6.14 -6.65
C PHE A 123 1.60 -7.06 -7.82
N GLN A 124 0.53 -6.74 -8.53
CA GLN A 124 0.12 -7.45 -9.74
C GLN A 124 -0.30 -6.47 -10.82
N ARG A 125 0.17 -6.72 -12.05
CA ARG A 125 -0.26 -5.97 -13.23
C ARG A 125 -1.49 -6.64 -13.84
N VAL A 126 -2.53 -5.87 -14.10
CA VAL A 126 -3.78 -6.36 -14.69
C VAL A 126 -4.21 -5.44 -15.82
N THR A 127 -4.39 -6.00 -17.01
CA THR A 127 -4.94 -5.30 -18.16
C THR A 127 -6.42 -5.64 -18.28
N LEU A 128 -7.25 -4.60 -18.37
CA LEU A 128 -8.70 -4.70 -18.39
C LEU A 128 -9.27 -3.86 -19.52
N LYS A 129 -10.20 -4.44 -20.28
CA LYS A 129 -11.05 -3.73 -21.25
C LYS A 129 -12.06 -2.84 -20.52
N PRO A 130 -12.66 -1.83 -21.19
CA PRO A 130 -13.75 -1.05 -20.61
C PRO A 130 -14.85 -1.95 -20.04
N ALA A 131 -15.35 -1.63 -18.85
CA ALA A 131 -16.34 -2.39 -18.08
C ALA A 131 -15.92 -3.81 -17.63
N GLU A 132 -14.70 -4.26 -17.94
CA GLU A 132 -14.19 -5.54 -17.43
C GLU A 132 -13.87 -5.43 -15.93
N SER A 133 -14.20 -6.49 -15.19
CA SER A 133 -13.84 -6.65 -13.78
C SER A 133 -13.09 -7.96 -13.56
N ARG A 134 -12.04 -7.93 -12.75
CA ARG A 134 -11.23 -9.12 -12.42
C ARG A 134 -10.94 -9.19 -10.92
N ALA A 135 -11.02 -10.40 -10.37
CA ALA A 135 -10.48 -10.70 -9.05
C ALA A 135 -8.96 -10.86 -9.15
N VAL A 136 -8.22 -10.10 -8.34
CA VAL A 136 -6.77 -10.06 -8.34
C VAL A 136 -6.28 -10.61 -7.00
N ASP A 137 -5.47 -11.67 -7.07
CA ASP A 137 -4.96 -12.39 -5.92
C ASP A 137 -3.49 -12.06 -5.68
N ILE A 138 -3.18 -11.45 -4.54
CA ILE A 138 -1.81 -11.20 -4.11
C ILE A 138 -1.51 -12.06 -2.88
N ARG A 139 -0.55 -12.97 -3.03
CA ARG A 139 -0.10 -13.89 -1.97
C ARG A 139 1.02 -13.25 -1.16
N VAL A 140 0.92 -13.33 0.16
CA VAL A 140 1.94 -12.87 1.10
C VAL A 140 2.26 -14.01 2.05
N ALA A 141 3.49 -14.53 1.98
CA ALA A 141 3.95 -15.49 2.97
C ALA A 141 4.16 -14.75 4.31
N VAL A 142 3.63 -15.28 5.41
CA VAL A 142 3.70 -14.62 6.72
C VAL A 142 5.15 -14.40 7.15
N ARG A 143 6.06 -15.33 6.81
CA ARG A 143 7.51 -15.16 7.00
C ARG A 143 8.12 -13.92 6.34
N ASP A 144 7.50 -13.38 5.29
CA ASP A 144 7.98 -12.18 4.58
C ASP A 144 7.55 -10.89 5.30
N LEU A 145 6.71 -11.02 6.32
CA LEU A 145 6.36 -9.95 7.27
C LEU A 145 7.42 -9.81 8.38
N ALA A 146 8.38 -10.73 8.42
CA ALA A 146 9.43 -10.71 9.43
C ALA A 146 10.26 -9.42 9.35
N PHE A 147 10.74 -9.00 10.50
CA PHE A 147 11.63 -7.86 10.64
C PHE A 147 12.77 -8.16 11.59
N TYR A 148 13.78 -7.29 11.59
CA TYR A 148 14.90 -7.38 12.52
C TYR A 148 14.52 -6.75 13.85
N GLY A 149 14.44 -7.56 14.90
CA GLY A 149 14.20 -7.13 16.27
C GLY A 149 15.38 -6.37 16.88
N LEU A 150 15.24 -5.98 18.15
CA LEU A 150 16.29 -5.26 18.89
C LEU A 150 17.60 -6.06 19.03
N ASP A 151 17.51 -7.39 19.00
CA ASP A 151 18.66 -8.30 19.03
C ASP A 151 19.19 -8.63 17.62
N MET A 152 18.73 -7.90 16.59
CA MET A 152 19.08 -8.10 15.18
C MET A 152 18.72 -9.48 14.63
N LYS A 153 17.78 -10.19 15.26
CA LYS A 153 17.23 -11.44 14.71
C LYS A 153 16.00 -11.15 13.87
N ARG A 154 15.87 -11.89 12.76
CA ARG A 154 14.69 -11.86 11.91
C ARG A 154 13.57 -12.63 12.59
N VAL A 155 12.48 -11.95 12.92
CA VAL A 155 11.32 -12.51 13.64
C VAL A 155 10.00 -12.03 13.04
N VAL A 156 8.98 -12.87 13.09
CA VAL A 156 7.57 -12.45 12.95
C VAL A 156 6.96 -12.54 14.34
N GLU A 157 6.53 -11.41 14.88
CA GLU A 157 5.85 -11.39 16.18
C GLU A 157 4.35 -11.70 15.98
N PRO A 158 3.72 -12.43 16.91
CA PRO A 158 2.27 -12.62 16.89
C PRO A 158 1.58 -11.27 17.17
N GLY A 159 0.45 -11.03 16.51
CA GLY A 159 -0.26 -9.76 16.62
C GLY A 159 -1.11 -9.42 15.41
N MET A 160 -1.66 -8.22 15.42
CA MET A 160 -2.54 -7.74 14.35
C MET A 160 -1.75 -7.12 13.20
N PHE A 161 -2.01 -7.64 12.00
CA PHE A 161 -1.50 -7.10 10.75
C PHE A 161 -2.64 -6.50 9.95
N ARG A 162 -2.41 -5.29 9.44
CA ARG A 162 -3.33 -4.63 8.50
C ARG A 162 -2.80 -4.74 7.09
N VAL A 163 -3.67 -5.13 6.17
CA VAL A 163 -3.41 -5.20 4.73
C VAL A 163 -4.11 -4.04 4.05
N TYR A 164 -3.40 -3.38 3.15
CA TYR A 164 -3.94 -2.34 2.27
C TYR A 164 -3.77 -2.80 0.83
N VAL A 165 -4.80 -2.68 0.01
CA VAL A 165 -4.70 -2.98 -1.43
C VAL A 165 -5.29 -1.83 -2.24
N GLY A 166 -4.52 -1.27 -3.15
CA GLY A 166 -4.94 -0.10 -3.91
C GLY A 166 -4.00 0.33 -5.04
N PRO A 167 -4.30 1.48 -5.66
CA PRO A 167 -3.59 1.98 -6.85
C PRO A 167 -2.28 2.71 -6.53
N SER A 168 -2.03 3.04 -5.26
CA SER A 168 -0.83 3.73 -4.77
C SER A 168 -0.65 3.50 -3.26
N SER A 169 0.43 4.01 -2.67
CA SER A 169 0.64 3.91 -1.22
C SER A 169 -0.29 4.81 -0.40
N ALA A 170 -1.14 5.65 -1.00
CA ALA A 170 -2.01 6.59 -0.30
C ALA A 170 -3.49 6.20 -0.31
N GLU A 171 -3.90 5.28 -1.18
CA GLU A 171 -5.31 4.94 -1.45
C GLU A 171 -5.50 3.42 -1.42
N GLY A 172 -6.73 2.96 -1.16
CA GLY A 172 -7.07 1.55 -1.27
C GLY A 172 -8.10 1.06 -0.25
N GLN A 173 -8.40 -0.24 -0.36
CA GLN A 173 -9.21 -1.00 0.58
C GLN A 173 -8.34 -1.53 1.73
N GLU A 174 -8.92 -1.74 2.90
CA GLU A 174 -8.20 -2.24 4.08
C GLU A 174 -8.85 -3.50 4.65
N ALA A 175 -8.03 -4.43 5.13
CA ALA A 175 -8.46 -5.63 5.86
C ALA A 175 -7.45 -5.95 6.97
N ARG A 176 -7.80 -6.85 7.90
CA ARG A 176 -6.91 -7.26 8.99
C ARG A 176 -6.89 -8.77 9.15
N PHE A 177 -5.75 -9.30 9.56
CA PHE A 177 -5.60 -10.66 10.05
C PHE A 177 -4.65 -10.69 11.25
N GLU A 178 -4.74 -11.74 12.04
CA GLU A 178 -3.91 -11.96 13.23
C GLU A 178 -2.87 -13.03 12.94
N VAL A 179 -1.60 -12.75 13.26
CA VAL A 179 -0.57 -13.79 13.29
C VAL A 179 -0.59 -14.44 14.67
N ILE A 180 -0.74 -15.76 14.69
CA ILE A 180 -0.74 -16.59 15.89
C ILE A 180 0.51 -17.48 15.92
N GLN A 181 0.84 -17.98 17.11
CA GLN A 181 1.92 -18.96 17.29
C GLN A 181 1.60 -20.32 16.65
#